data_AF-A0A7S0Z3Q1-F1
#
_entry.id   AF-A0A7S0Z3Q1-F1
#
_cell.length_a   1.000
_cell.length_b   1.000
_cell.length_c   1.000
_cell.angle_alpha   90.00
_cell.angle_beta   90.00
_cell.angle_gamma   90.00
#
_symmetry.space_group_name_H-M   'P 1'
#
loop_
_entity.id
_entity.type
_entity.pdbx_description
1 polymer ?
#
loop_
_entity_poly.entity_id
_entity_poly.type
_entity_poly.pdbx_seq_one_letter_code
_entity_poly.pdbx_strand_id
1 'polypeptide(L)'
;MTLCAQRGVLVKGSAHLERLGRVERVFMDKTGTLTRGAFTLSAVRLVCSPKDDTEYQRPALAVGALLRWMCALESKSSHPLASAILRGAGAAIRVAAKQCKVEAYDTIPGRGARAT
;
A
#
# COMPACT_ATOMS: atom_id res chain seq x y z
N MET A 1 -19.71 -34.23 -6.62
CA MET A 1 -18.91 -33.17 -5.94
C MET A 1 -19.28 -33.16 -4.46
N THR A 2 -18.31 -33.03 -3.56
CA THR A 2 -18.59 -32.92 -2.11
C THR A 2 -19.12 -31.53 -1.77
N LEU A 3 -19.85 -31.39 -0.65
CA LEU A 3 -20.37 -30.10 -0.16
C LEU A 3 -19.26 -29.05 0.05
N CYS A 4 -18.06 -29.49 0.46
CA CYS A 4 -16.89 -28.62 0.61
C CYS A 4 -16.46 -27.99 -0.73
N ALA A 5 -16.39 -28.80 -1.79
CA ALA A 5 -15.98 -28.33 -3.11
C ALA A 5 -16.97 -27.32 -3.70
N GLN A 6 -18.28 -27.52 -3.47
CA GLN A 6 -19.33 -26.56 -3.86
C GLN A 6 -19.21 -25.21 -3.14
N ARG A 7 -18.50 -25.16 -2.01
CA ARG A 7 -18.22 -23.95 -1.22
C ARG A 7 -16.80 -23.42 -1.42
N GLY A 8 -16.07 -23.90 -2.43
CA GLY A 8 -14.70 -23.46 -2.72
C GLY A 8 -13.64 -23.99 -1.74
N VAL A 9 -13.95 -25.02 -0.94
CA VAL A 9 -13.01 -25.65 -0.01
C VAL A 9 -12.44 -26.92 -0.61
N LEU A 10 -11.12 -26.92 -0.87
CA LEU A 10 -10.38 -28.08 -1.34
C LEU A 10 -9.79 -28.87 -0.17
N VAL A 11 -10.22 -30.12 0.00
CA VAL A 11 -9.71 -31.04 1.04
C VAL A 11 -8.96 -32.19 0.38
N LYS A 12 -7.71 -32.41 0.76
CA LYS A 12 -6.81 -33.40 0.14
C LYS A 12 -7.04 -34.84 0.65
N GLY A 13 -8.28 -35.34 0.59
CA GLY A 13 -8.65 -36.70 1.02
C GLY A 13 -9.36 -36.76 2.38
N SER A 14 -10.01 -37.89 2.68
CA SER A 14 -10.90 -38.06 3.84
C SER A 14 -10.20 -37.97 5.20
N ALA A 15 -8.99 -38.50 5.33
CA ALA A 15 -8.23 -38.48 6.59
C ALA A 15 -7.97 -37.05 7.10
N HIS A 16 -7.79 -36.08 6.19
CA HIS A 16 -7.63 -34.67 6.56
C HIS A 16 -8.93 -34.05 7.07
N LEU A 17 -10.08 -34.48 6.52
CA LEU A 17 -11.39 -33.98 6.95
C LEU A 17 -11.74 -34.47 8.36
N GLU A 18 -11.49 -35.75 8.65
CA GLU A 18 -11.69 -36.32 9.98
C GLU A 18 -10.80 -35.65 11.04
N ARG A 19 -9.53 -35.41 10.70
CA ARG A 19 -8.59 -34.72 11.58
C ARG A 19 -8.97 -33.26 11.82
N LEU A 20 -9.46 -32.57 10.77
CA LEU A 20 -9.97 -31.21 10.88
C LEU A 20 -11.14 -31.10 11.87
N GLY A 21 -12.02 -32.11 11.91
CA GLY A 21 -13.16 -32.16 12.84
C GLY A 21 -12.79 -32.24 14.33
N ARG A 22 -11.52 -32.50 14.66
CA ARG A 22 -11.01 -32.57 16.06
C ARG A 22 -10.12 -31.39 16.43
N VAL A 23 -9.94 -30.41 15.55
CA VAL A 23 -9.08 -29.25 15.81
C VAL A 23 -9.78 -28.27 16.77
N GLU A 24 -9.11 -27.96 17.89
CA GLU A 24 -9.60 -26.97 18.88
C GLU A 24 -8.96 -25.59 18.73
N ARG A 25 -7.78 -25.52 18.11
CA ARG A 25 -6.99 -24.29 17.97
C ARG A 25 -6.47 -24.13 16.56
N VAL A 26 -6.61 -22.95 16.00
CA VAL A 26 -6.12 -22.59 14.66
C VAL A 26 -5.17 -21.41 14.79
N PHE A 27 -3.96 -21.58 14.27
CA PHE A 27 -3.01 -20.50 14.11
C PHE A 27 -3.09 -20.03 12.67
N MET A 28 -3.49 -18.78 12.48
CA MET A 28 -3.64 -18.16 11.17
C MET A 28 -2.39 -17.35 10.84
N ASP A 29 -1.86 -17.50 9.63
CA ASP A 29 -0.93 -16.51 9.12
C ASP A 29 -1.67 -15.18 8.86
N LYS A 30 -0.98 -14.04 9.00
CA LYS A 30 -1.60 -12.74 8.76
C LYS A 30 -1.50 -12.34 7.29
N THR A 31 -0.33 -12.45 6.70
CA THR A 31 -0.03 -11.83 5.39
C THR A 31 -0.45 -12.77 4.27
N GLY A 32 -1.44 -12.38 3.46
CA GLY A 32 -1.97 -13.23 2.39
C GLY A 32 -3.03 -14.23 2.85
N THR A 33 -3.26 -14.39 4.16
CA THR A 33 -4.36 -15.19 4.74
C THR A 33 -5.42 -14.27 5.36
N LEU A 34 -5.14 -13.62 6.49
CA LEU A 34 -6.07 -12.64 7.10
C LEU A 34 -6.11 -11.31 6.36
N THR A 35 -5.02 -10.96 5.68
CA THR A 35 -4.87 -9.72 4.90
C THR A 35 -4.59 -10.04 3.45
N ARG A 36 -4.87 -9.10 2.54
CA ARG A 36 -4.65 -9.27 1.09
C ARG A 36 -3.17 -9.36 0.68
N GLY A 37 -2.23 -9.21 1.60
CA GLY A 37 -0.79 -9.23 1.28
C GLY A 37 -0.30 -8.07 0.40
N ALA A 38 -1.09 -6.99 0.30
CA ALA A 38 -0.78 -5.83 -0.52
C ALA A 38 -0.90 -4.53 0.29
N PHE A 39 0.08 -3.64 0.13
CA PHE A 39 0.06 -2.32 0.77
C PHE A 39 -0.97 -1.39 0.11
N THR A 40 -1.61 -0.58 0.95
CA THR A 40 -2.56 0.48 0.56
C THR A 40 -2.23 1.78 1.28
N LEU A 41 -2.31 2.91 0.57
CA LEU A 41 -2.22 4.23 1.20
C LEU A 41 -3.55 4.50 1.94
N SER A 42 -3.51 4.57 3.26
CA SER A 42 -4.70 4.74 4.11
C SER A 42 -4.98 6.19 4.48
N ALA A 43 -3.94 7.00 4.67
CA ALA A 43 -4.05 8.40 5.03
C ALA A 43 -2.79 9.17 4.63
N VAL A 44 -2.95 10.46 4.38
CA VAL A 44 -1.87 11.43 4.22
C VAL A 44 -2.09 12.53 5.25
N ARG A 45 -1.08 12.81 6.06
CA ARG A 45 -1.13 13.86 7.09
C ARG A 45 0.01 14.82 6.84
N LEU A 46 -0.31 16.10 6.69
CA LEU A 46 0.69 17.17 6.67
C LEU A 46 1.06 17.49 8.11
N VAL A 47 2.36 17.61 8.37
CA VAL A 47 2.87 18.10 9.65
C VAL A 47 3.31 19.54 9.43
N CYS A 48 2.62 20.50 10.05
CA CYS A 48 3.01 21.91 10.02
C CYS A 48 3.90 22.19 11.24
N SER A 49 4.94 23.01 11.08
CA SER A 49 5.76 23.46 12.21
C SER A 49 4.95 24.42 13.09
N PRO A 50 5.02 24.33 14.44
CA PRO A 50 4.33 25.27 15.33
C PRO A 50 4.74 26.75 15.15
N LYS A 51 5.84 27.02 14.45
CA LYS A 51 6.34 28.38 14.21
C LYS A 51 5.83 29.02 12.93
N ASP A 52 5.15 28.24 12.09
CA ASP A 52 4.55 28.73 10.86
C ASP A 52 3.06 28.96 11.13
N ASP A 53 2.71 30.16 11.61
CA ASP A 53 1.32 30.65 11.76
C ASP A 53 0.56 30.73 10.42
N THR A 54 1.14 30.22 9.33
CA THR A 54 0.45 29.96 8.08
C THR A 54 -0.29 28.63 8.21
N GLU A 55 -1.43 28.64 8.89
CA GLU A 55 -2.46 27.64 8.64
C GLU A 55 -2.67 27.60 7.12
N TYR A 56 -2.40 26.45 6.47
CA TYR A 56 -2.58 26.34 5.03
C TYR A 56 -4.04 26.70 4.74
N GLN A 57 -4.27 27.86 4.10
CA GLN A 57 -5.62 28.33 3.76
C GLN A 57 -6.40 27.29 2.93
N ARG A 58 -5.71 26.29 2.35
CA ARG A 58 -6.26 25.16 1.60
C ARG A 58 -5.45 23.86 1.87
N PRO A 59 -5.70 23.12 2.96
CA PRO A 59 -4.91 21.93 3.32
C PRO A 59 -5.00 20.81 2.27
N ALA A 60 -6.16 20.67 1.60
CA ALA A 60 -6.33 19.71 0.51
C ALA A 60 -5.41 19.99 -0.69
N LEU A 61 -5.14 21.26 -1.00
CA LEU A 61 -4.24 21.64 -2.09
C LEU A 61 -2.79 21.28 -1.75
N ALA A 62 -2.39 21.48 -0.49
CA ALA A 62 -1.07 21.11 0.00
C ALA A 62 -0.85 19.58 -0.01
N VAL A 63 -1.86 18.79 0.38
CA VAL A 63 -1.80 17.32 0.26
C VAL A 63 -1.65 16.88 -1.20
N GLY A 64 -2.39 17.50 -2.12
CA GLY A 64 -2.30 17.22 -3.54
C GLY A 64 -0.91 17.52 -4.12
N ALA A 65 -0.30 18.64 -3.73
CA ALA A 65 1.06 19.00 -4.13
C ALA A 65 2.10 18.00 -3.60
N LEU A 66 2.00 17.62 -2.33
CA LEU A 66 2.87 16.59 -1.73
C LEU A 66 2.74 15.26 -2.48
N LEU A 67 1.52 14.78 -2.69
CA LEU A 67 1.28 13.53 -3.40
C LEU A 67 1.77 13.57 -4.85
N ARG A 68 1.71 14.72 -5.51
CA ARG A 68 2.26 14.90 -6.85
C ARG A 68 3.78 14.67 -6.87
N TRP A 69 4.53 15.30 -5.96
CA TRP A 69 5.98 15.11 -5.86
C TRP A 69 6.34 13.68 -5.44
N MET A 70 5.64 13.13 -4.45
CA MET A 70 5.82 11.74 -4.03
C MET A 70 5.56 10.75 -5.16
N CYS A 71 4.51 10.93 -5.96
CA CYS A 71 4.25 10.09 -7.13
C CYS A 71 5.34 10.23 -8.19
N ALA A 72 5.89 11.42 -8.40
CA ALA A 72 6.98 11.61 -9.35
C ALA A 72 8.22 10.83 -8.92
N LEU A 73 8.64 10.98 -7.66
CA LEU A 73 9.77 10.26 -7.07
C LEU A 73 9.54 8.73 -7.10
N GLU A 74 8.42 8.27 -6.54
CA GLU A 74 8.12 6.84 -6.36
C GLU A 74 7.81 6.13 -7.68
N SER A 75 7.58 6.87 -8.78
CA SER A 75 7.46 6.26 -10.12
C SER A 75 8.74 5.55 -10.60
N LYS A 76 9.89 5.87 -9.99
CA LYS A 76 11.20 5.26 -10.28
C LYS A 76 11.55 4.10 -9.35
N SER A 77 10.75 3.85 -8.31
CA SER A 77 10.99 2.83 -7.30
C SER A 77 10.25 1.53 -7.63
N SER A 78 10.91 0.38 -7.41
CA SER A 78 10.31 -0.94 -7.50
C SER A 78 9.72 -1.42 -6.17
N HIS A 79 9.78 -0.60 -5.12
CA HIS A 79 9.35 -1.00 -3.78
C HIS A 79 7.82 -1.18 -3.70
N PRO A 80 7.29 -2.21 -2.99
CA PRO A 80 5.84 -2.41 -2.85
C PRO A 80 5.08 -1.20 -2.26
N LEU A 81 5.73 -0.41 -1.41
CA LEU A 81 5.17 0.85 -0.88
C LEU A 81 5.01 1.94 -1.95
N ALA A 82 5.96 2.06 -2.87
CA ALA A 82 5.88 3.00 -4.01
C ALA A 82 4.59 2.73 -4.81
N SER A 83 4.35 1.45 -5.08
CA SER A 83 3.14 0.97 -5.76
C SER A 83 1.86 1.34 -5.00
N ALA A 84 1.87 1.27 -3.66
CA ALA A 84 0.73 1.65 -2.83
C ALA A 84 0.46 3.16 -2.86
N ILE A 85 1.51 3.99 -2.83
CA ILE A 85 1.41 5.45 -2.94
C ILE A 85 0.85 5.83 -4.31
N LEU A 86 1.41 5.28 -5.39
CA LEU A 86 0.95 5.56 -6.76
C LEU A 86 -0.52 5.18 -6.94
N ARG A 87 -0.95 4.00 -6.48
CA ARG A 87 -2.38 3.61 -6.54
C ARG A 87 -3.26 4.51 -5.69
N GLY A 88 -2.82 4.83 -4.48
CA GLY A 88 -3.59 5.61 -3.51
C GLY A 88 -3.76 7.08 -3.86
N ALA A 89 -2.81 7.68 -4.60
CA ALA A 89 -2.88 9.08 -5.00
C ALA A 89 -3.96 9.38 -6.06
N GLY A 90 -4.51 8.35 -6.72
CA GLY A 90 -5.53 8.52 -7.75
C GLY A 90 -4.98 8.96 -9.11
N ALA A 91 -5.82 8.82 -10.15
CA ALA A 91 -5.39 8.99 -11.55
C ALA A 91 -4.94 10.42 -11.87
N ALA A 92 -5.67 11.44 -11.37
CA ALA A 92 -5.36 12.84 -11.66
C ALA A 92 -3.97 13.26 -11.14
N ILE A 93 -3.62 12.87 -9.91
CA ILE A 93 -2.31 13.17 -9.32
C ILE A 93 -1.20 12.46 -10.10
N ARG A 94 -1.40 11.19 -10.48
CA ARG A 94 -0.43 10.44 -11.29
C ARG A 94 -0.17 11.08 -12.65
N VAL A 95 -1.21 11.63 -13.29
CA VAL A 95 -1.05 12.37 -14.56
C VAL A 95 -0.26 13.66 -14.32
N ALA A 96 -0.59 14.43 -13.28
CA ALA A 96 0.14 15.64 -12.92
C ALA A 96 1.61 15.36 -12.55
N ALA A 97 1.89 14.22 -11.90
CA ALA A 97 3.23 13.80 -11.53
C ALA A 97 4.13 13.53 -12.75
N LYS A 98 3.57 13.10 -13.89
CA LYS A 98 4.34 12.93 -15.14
C LYS A 98 4.92 14.23 -15.68
N GLN A 99 4.37 15.37 -15.29
CA GLN A 99 4.90 16.69 -15.66
C GLN A 99 6.08 17.11 -14.78
N CYS A 100 6.33 16.42 -13.67
CA CYS A 100 7.51 16.68 -12.84
C CYS A 100 8.72 15.99 -13.49
N LYS A 101 9.76 16.77 -13.78
CA LYS A 101 11.06 16.21 -14.15
C LYS A 101 11.71 15.65 -12.89
N VAL A 102 12.20 14.42 -12.96
CA VAL A 102 12.89 13.75 -11.85
C VAL A 102 14.33 13.55 -12.28
N GLU A 103 15.24 14.21 -11.60
CA GLU A 103 16.68 14.17 -11.83
C GLU A 103 17.40 13.56 -10.63
N ALA A 104 18.63 13.06 -10.85
CA ALA A 104 19.48 12.51 -9.80
C ALA A 104 18.79 11.49 -8.86
N TYR A 105 17.92 10.62 -9.42
CA TYR A 105 17.23 9.60 -8.64
C TYR A 105 18.22 8.60 -8.04
N ASP A 106 18.09 8.37 -6.74
CA ASP A 106 18.95 7.46 -5.99
C ASP A 106 18.16 6.74 -4.89
N THR A 107 18.45 5.46 -4.68
CA THR A 107 17.83 4.65 -3.63
C THR A 107 18.81 4.54 -2.46
N ILE A 108 18.38 4.98 -1.28
CA ILE A 108 19.18 4.96 -0.06
C ILE A 108 18.77 3.73 0.75
N PRO A 109 19.62 2.68 0.84
CA PRO A 109 19.26 1.43 1.51
C PRO A 109 18.83 1.66 2.96
N GLY A 110 17.68 1.09 3.32
CA GLY A 110 17.11 1.24 4.66
C GLY A 110 16.54 2.63 4.99
N ARG A 111 16.57 3.61 4.07
CA ARG A 111 16.09 4.98 4.32
C ARG A 111 15.08 5.50 3.30
N GLY A 112 15.03 4.95 2.08
CA GLY A 112 14.04 5.32 1.06
C GLY A 112 14.69 5.75 -0.24
N ALA A 113 14.11 6.75 -0.90
CA ALA A 113 14.60 7.28 -2.17
C ALA A 113 14.73 8.80 -2.12
N ARG A 114 15.61 9.35 -2.97
CA ARG A 114 15.76 10.79 -3.18
C ARG A 114 15.85 11.11 -4.66
N ALA A 115 15.41 12.29 -5.04
CA ALA A 115 15.59 12.88 -6.36
C ALA A 115 15.42 14.40 -6.25
N THR A 116 15.77 15.10 -7.31
CA THR A 116 15.54 16.54 -7.49
C THR A 116 14.57 16.81 -8.63
#